data_AF-A0A832BGC9-F1
#
_entry.id   AF-A0A832BGC9-F1
#
_cell.length_a   1.000
_cell.length_b   1.000
_cell.length_c   1.000
_cell.angle_alpha   90.00
_cell.angle_beta   90.00
_cell.angle_gamma   90.00
#
_symmetry.space_group_name_H-M   'P 1'
#
loop_
_entity.id
_entity.type
_entity.pdbx_description
1 polymer ?
#
loop_
_entity_poly.entity_id
_entity_poly.type
_entity_poly.pdbx_seq_one_letter_code
_entity_poly.pdbx_strand_id
1 'polypeptide(L)'
;MRKGFLMFLLLALVQLLSAQEKIYLNKNAGDMERYAAAELQRYIYQLSGKVLSISDQLPGASATGFVLTTTKTNGIEEKLQQHLDDKIGEEGYILEKQNNLFVYRCKN
;
A
#
# COMPACT_ATOMS: atom_id res chain seq x y z
N MET A 1 10.74 10.07 -40.45
CA MET A 1 10.49 9.02 -39.43
C MET A 1 10.87 9.41 -37.98
N ARG A 2 10.88 10.70 -37.58
CA ARG A 2 11.37 11.11 -36.23
C ARG A 2 10.27 11.50 -35.22
N LYS A 3 9.07 11.89 -35.68
CA LYS A 3 7.98 12.34 -34.79
C LYS A 3 7.30 11.19 -34.03
N GLY A 4 7.09 10.05 -34.68
CA GLY A 4 6.49 8.86 -34.05
C GLY A 4 7.37 8.26 -32.95
N PHE A 5 8.69 8.24 -33.16
CA PHE A 5 9.63 7.71 -32.16
C PHE A 5 9.68 8.57 -30.89
N LEU A 6 9.69 9.90 -31.04
CA LEU A 6 9.67 10.82 -29.89
C LEU A 6 8.36 10.71 -29.09
N MET A 7 7.23 10.53 -29.77
CA MET A 7 5.92 10.36 -29.14
C MET A 7 5.80 9.03 -28.38
N PHE A 8 6.34 7.94 -28.94
CA PHE A 8 6.43 6.64 -28.24
C PHE A 8 7.33 6.73 -27.00
N LEU A 9 8.46 7.43 -27.10
CA LEU A 9 9.38 7.63 -25.97
C LEU A 9 8.72 8.43 -24.83
N LEU A 10 7.98 9.49 -25.18
CA LEU A 10 7.21 10.30 -24.22
C LEU A 10 6.10 9.48 -23.55
N LEU A 11 5.37 8.65 -24.30
CA LEU A 11 4.31 7.81 -23.75
C LEU A 11 4.85 6.76 -22.76
N ALA A 12 6.00 6.15 -23.09
CA ALA A 12 6.68 5.22 -22.19
C ALA A 12 7.21 5.92 -20.92
N LEU A 13 7.72 7.16 -21.06
CA LEU A 13 8.16 7.95 -19.92
C LEU A 13 7.00 8.29 -18.98
N VAL A 14 5.83 8.64 -19.52
CA VAL A 14 4.62 8.94 -18.73
C VAL A 14 4.17 7.72 -17.92
N GLN A 15 4.31 6.51 -18.46
CA GLN A 15 4.04 5.26 -17.71
C GLN A 15 5.04 5.02 -16.57
N LEU A 16 6.31 5.41 -16.75
CA LEU A 16 7.35 5.35 -15.71
C LEU A 16 7.19 6.43 -14.63
N LEU A 17 6.54 7.56 -14.97
CA LEU A 17 6.32 8.70 -14.08
C LEU A 17 5.03 8.59 -13.25
N SER A 18 4.15 7.63 -13.54
CA SER A 18 2.95 7.44 -12.70
C SER A 18 3.36 6.91 -11.33
N ALA A 19 2.93 7.59 -10.27
CA ALA A 19 3.14 7.12 -8.89
C ALA A 19 2.57 5.70 -8.76
N GLN A 20 3.46 4.72 -8.60
CA GLN A 20 3.06 3.32 -8.53
C GLN A 20 2.40 3.05 -7.19
N GLU A 21 1.16 2.57 -7.23
CA GLU A 21 0.45 2.11 -6.05
C GLU A 21 1.18 0.90 -5.46
N LYS A 22 1.32 0.88 -4.13
CA LYS A 22 2.05 -0.18 -3.43
C LYS A 22 1.27 -0.69 -2.23
N ILE A 23 1.65 -1.88 -1.78
CA ILE A 23 1.22 -2.45 -0.51
C ILE A 23 2.38 -2.29 0.45
N TYR A 24 2.18 -1.54 1.53
CA TYR A 24 3.19 -1.24 2.54
C TYR A 24 3.01 -2.16 3.74
N LEU A 25 4.08 -2.83 4.13
CA LEU A 25 4.18 -3.67 5.32
C LEU A 25 5.33 -3.20 6.20
N ASN A 26 5.25 -3.51 7.48
CA ASN A 26 6.39 -3.31 8.37
C ASN A 26 7.49 -4.31 7.97
N LYS A 27 8.76 -3.88 8.01
CA LYS A 27 9.91 -4.79 7.82
C LYS A 27 9.82 -6.03 8.72
N ASN A 28 9.31 -5.84 9.94
CA ASN A 28 9.14 -6.88 10.96
C ASN A 28 7.73 -7.51 10.93
N ALA A 29 6.97 -7.36 9.84
CA ALA A 29 5.66 -7.97 9.68
C ALA A 29 5.74 -9.49 9.89
N GLY A 30 4.78 -10.03 10.65
CA GLY A 30 4.63 -11.45 10.91
C GLY A 30 4.07 -12.22 9.71
N ASP A 31 4.03 -13.54 9.81
CA ASP A 31 3.62 -14.42 8.72
C ASP A 31 2.20 -14.12 8.23
N MET A 32 1.27 -13.82 9.16
CA MET A 32 -0.11 -13.51 8.81
C MET A 32 -0.25 -12.19 8.05
N GLU A 33 0.54 -11.16 8.40
CA GLU A 33 0.54 -9.88 7.69
C GLU A 33 1.11 -10.02 6.27
N ARG A 34 2.17 -10.81 6.12
CA ARG A 34 2.77 -11.13 4.82
C ARG A 34 1.80 -11.92 3.94
N TYR A 35 1.13 -12.90 4.53
CA TYR A 35 0.08 -13.66 3.87
C TYR A 35 -1.07 -12.76 3.41
N ALA A 36 -1.58 -11.89 4.30
CA ALA A 36 -2.64 -10.95 3.97
C ALA A 36 -2.25 -9.99 2.84
N ALA A 37 -1.00 -9.51 2.81
CA ALA A 37 -0.51 -8.65 1.74
C ALA A 37 -0.40 -9.38 0.39
N ALA A 38 0.05 -10.64 0.39
CA ALA A 38 0.09 -11.47 -0.81
C ALA A 38 -1.32 -11.74 -1.35
N GLU A 39 -2.27 -12.03 -0.47
CA GLU A 39 -3.67 -12.20 -0.86
C GLU A 39 -4.27 -10.91 -1.40
N LEU A 40 -4.03 -9.77 -0.76
CA LEU A 40 -4.47 -8.47 -1.28
C LEU A 40 -3.87 -8.19 -2.67
N GLN A 41 -2.57 -8.43 -2.87
CA GLN A 41 -1.92 -8.30 -4.16
C GLN A 41 -2.62 -9.17 -5.22
N ARG A 42 -2.92 -10.43 -4.88
CA ARG A 42 -3.62 -11.38 -5.75
C ARG A 42 -5.02 -10.86 -6.13
N TYR A 43 -5.80 -10.40 -5.15
CA TYR A 43 -7.14 -9.86 -5.41
C TYR A 43 -7.10 -8.59 -6.26
N ILE A 44 -6.18 -7.67 -5.99
CA ILE A 44 -6.03 -6.47 -6.82
C ILE A 44 -5.66 -6.84 -8.26
N TYR A 45 -4.76 -7.81 -8.45
CA TYR A 45 -4.43 -8.30 -9.78
C TYR A 45 -5.64 -8.90 -10.50
N GLN A 46 -6.43 -9.73 -9.81
CA GLN A 46 -7.64 -10.32 -10.39
C GLN A 46 -8.67 -9.28 -10.81
N LEU A 47 -8.85 -8.22 -10.01
CA LEU A 47 -9.84 -7.18 -10.26
C LEU A 47 -9.39 -6.13 -11.28
N SER A 48 -8.10 -5.80 -11.32
CA SER A 48 -7.58 -4.66 -12.09
C SER A 48 -6.56 -5.01 -13.18
N GLY A 49 -6.04 -6.24 -13.18
CA GLY A 49 -4.91 -6.65 -14.02
C GLY A 49 -3.56 -6.06 -13.60
N LYS A 50 -3.50 -5.22 -12.55
CA LYS A 50 -2.27 -4.59 -12.07
C LYS A 50 -1.65 -5.38 -10.92
N VAL A 51 -0.34 -5.60 -10.99
CA VAL A 51 0.44 -6.16 -9.88
C VAL A 51 1.01 -5.01 -9.06
N LEU A 52 0.53 -4.86 -7.83
CA LEU A 52 1.07 -3.87 -6.89
C LEU A 52 2.27 -4.46 -6.15
N SER A 53 3.37 -3.72 -6.07
CA SER A 53 4.56 -4.16 -5.34
C SER A 53 4.32 -4.13 -3.83
N ILE A 54 4.77 -5.16 -3.12
CA ILE A 54 4.83 -5.16 -1.65
C ILE A 54 6.15 -4.50 -1.24
N SER A 55 6.08 -3.51 -0.35
CA SER A 55 7.20 -2.69 0.10
C SER A 55 7.29 -2.73 1.62
N ASP A 56 8.50 -2.91 2.15
CA ASP A 56 8.80 -2.78 3.58
C ASP A 56 9.25 -1.35 3.97
N GLN A 57 9.35 -0.46 2.99
CA GLN A 57 9.65 0.95 3.19
C GLN A 57 8.42 1.72 3.66
N LEU A 58 8.64 2.75 4.46
CA LEU A 58 7.60 3.68 4.86
C LEU A 58 6.94 4.38 3.66
N PRO A 59 5.60 4.53 3.64
CA PRO A 59 4.93 5.32 2.63
C PRO A 59 5.33 6.80 2.80
N GLY A 60 5.82 7.43 1.72
CA GLY A 60 6.07 8.86 1.71
C GLY A 60 4.76 9.68 1.65
N ALA A 61 4.85 11.01 1.83
CA ALA A 61 3.68 11.90 1.88
C ALA A 61 2.78 11.87 0.63
N SER A 62 3.34 11.50 -0.54
CA SER A 62 2.60 11.37 -1.81
C SER A 62 2.35 9.92 -2.21
N ALA A 63 2.56 8.97 -1.29
CA ALA A 63 2.32 7.57 -1.56
C ALA A 63 0.81 7.31 -1.77
N THR A 64 0.51 6.47 -2.75
CA THR A 64 -0.82 5.93 -2.99
C THR A 64 -0.77 4.41 -2.79
N GLY A 65 -1.80 3.84 -2.18
CA GLY A 65 -1.89 2.39 -2.02
C GLY A 65 -2.46 1.96 -0.68
N PHE A 66 -1.92 0.85 -0.15
CA PHE A 66 -2.47 0.15 1.00
C PHE A 66 -1.41 -0.01 2.07
N VAL A 67 -1.76 0.20 3.33
CA VAL A 67 -0.90 -0.06 4.49
C VAL A 67 -1.55 -1.17 5.30
N LEU A 68 -0.84 -2.27 5.54
CA LEU A 68 -1.31 -3.33 6.44
C LEU A 68 -0.41 -3.35 7.66
N THR A 69 -1.02 -3.34 8.84
CA THR A 69 -0.31 -3.32 10.12
C THR A 69 -1.13 -4.01 11.20
N THR A 70 -0.45 -4.40 12.27
CA THR A 70 -1.10 -4.82 13.52
C THR A 70 -0.76 -3.89 14.68
N THR A 71 -1.48 -4.04 15.79
CA THR A 71 -1.17 -3.39 17.07
C THR A 71 0.17 -3.83 17.67
N LYS A 72 0.71 -4.99 17.25
CA LYS A 72 1.99 -5.52 17.73
C LYS A 72 3.19 -5.01 16.93
N THR A 73 2.99 -4.65 15.67
CA THR A 73 4.06 -4.19 14.78
C THR A 73 4.21 -2.68 14.82
N ASN A 74 5.11 -2.19 15.67
CA ASN A 74 5.48 -0.78 15.69
C ASN A 74 6.46 -0.50 14.53
N GLY A 75 6.22 0.54 13.73
CA GLY A 75 7.21 1.01 12.75
C GLY A 75 6.69 1.56 11.42
N ILE A 76 5.40 1.45 11.09
CA ILE A 76 4.83 2.20 9.95
C ILE A 76 4.17 3.47 10.49
N GLU A 77 4.89 4.58 10.49
CA GLU A 77 4.52 5.89 11.07
C GLU A 77 3.61 5.82 12.32
N GLU A 78 4.19 6.05 13.50
CA GLU A 78 3.42 6.38 14.72
C GLU A 78 2.34 7.45 14.43
N LYS A 79 2.56 8.35 13.47
CA LYS A 79 1.60 9.37 13.04
C LYS A 79 0.38 8.86 12.26
N LEU A 80 0.51 7.84 11.42
CA LEU A 80 -0.64 7.26 10.70
C LEU A 80 -1.47 6.36 11.64
N GLN A 81 -0.85 5.88 12.72
CA GLN A 81 -1.37 4.81 13.57
C GLN A 81 -1.83 5.26 14.96
N GLN A 82 -1.35 6.40 15.47
CA GLN A 82 -1.54 6.82 16.87
C GLN A 82 -3.00 6.89 17.32
N HIS A 83 -3.92 7.22 16.43
CA HIS A 83 -5.35 7.34 16.74
C HIS A 83 -6.17 6.14 16.25
N LEU A 84 -5.56 5.17 15.58
CA LEU A 84 -6.29 4.04 15.01
C LEU A 84 -6.63 2.99 16.06
N ASP A 85 -5.78 2.84 17.08
CA ASP A 85 -5.98 1.85 18.14
C ASP A 85 -7.28 2.06 18.92
N ASP A 86 -7.61 3.33 19.19
CA ASP A 86 -8.84 3.72 19.90
C ASP A 86 -10.12 3.52 19.05
N LYS A 87 -9.96 3.36 17.74
CA LYS A 87 -11.07 3.19 16.79
C LYS A 87 -11.27 1.74 16.35
N ILE A 88 -10.45 0.80 16.84
CA ILE A 88 -10.63 -0.62 16.53
C ILE A 88 -11.96 -1.08 17.14
N GLY A 89 -12.89 -1.48 16.28
CA GLY A 89 -14.22 -1.96 16.69
C GLY A 89 -14.19 -3.38 17.27
N GLU A 90 -15.37 -3.91 17.56
CA GLU A 90 -15.55 -5.26 18.13
C GLU A 90 -14.94 -6.37 17.26
N GLU A 91 -14.92 -6.17 15.93
CA GLU A 91 -14.31 -7.07 14.95
C GLU A 91 -12.78 -7.14 15.03
N GLY A 92 -12.15 -6.32 15.87
CA GLY A 92 -10.71 -6.36 16.09
C GLY A 92 -9.88 -5.78 14.93
N TYR A 93 -10.47 -5.02 14.02
CA TYR A 93 -9.74 -4.25 13.02
C TYR A 93 -10.40 -2.89 12.69
N ILE A 94 -9.65 -2.04 12.00
CA ILE A 94 -10.15 -0.82 11.36
C ILE A 94 -9.60 -0.71 9.94
N LEU A 95 -10.42 -0.17 9.04
CA LEU A 95 -10.03 0.29 7.71
C LEU A 95 -10.32 1.78 7.62
N GLU A 96 -9.29 2.61 7.46
CA GLU A 96 -9.43 4.06 7.35
C GLU A 96 -8.68 4.58 6.12
N LYS A 97 -9.27 5.53 5.40
CA LYS A 97 -8.57 6.25 4.35
C LYS A 97 -7.84 7.44 4.95
N GLN A 98 -6.53 7.49 4.78
CA GLN A 98 -5.67 8.60 5.20
C GLN A 98 -4.92 9.11 3.98
N ASN A 99 -5.22 10.34 3.54
CA ASN A 99 -4.74 10.89 2.26
C ASN A 99 -5.05 9.95 1.08
N ASN A 100 -4.01 9.46 0.41
CA ASN A 100 -4.09 8.53 -0.72
C ASN A 100 -3.82 7.07 -0.31
N LEU A 101 -3.80 6.78 0.99
CA LEU A 101 -3.56 5.46 1.55
C LEU A 101 -4.84 4.89 2.16
N PHE A 102 -5.07 3.60 1.94
CA PHE A 102 -6.02 2.81 2.71
C PHE A 102 -5.24 2.07 3.79
N VAL A 103 -5.49 2.42 5.05
CA VAL A 103 -4.81 1.85 6.21
C VAL A 103 -5.69 0.80 6.84
N TYR A 104 -5.25 -0.45 6.78
CA TYR A 104 -5.82 -1.57 7.50
C TYR A 104 -4.99 -1.84 8.75
N ARG A 105 -5.64 -1.80 9.91
CA ARG A 105 -5.00 -2.09 11.19
C ARG A 105 -5.80 -3.12 11.98
N CYS A 106 -5.13 -4.18 12.43
CA CYS A 106 -5.74 -5.26 13.19
C CYS A 106 -5.16 -5.37 14.61
N LYS A 107 -6.03 -5.66 15.58
CA LYS A 107 -5.71 -6.04 16.95
C LYS A 107 -5.38 -7.53 16.97
N ASN A 108 -4.14 -7.86 16.64
CA ASN A 108 -3.61 -9.22 16.69
C ASN A 108 -2.61 -9.35 17.83
#